data_AF-A0A8S3IRB1-F1
#
_entry.id   AF-A0A8S3IRB1-F1
#
_cell.length_a   1.000
_cell.length_b   1.000
_cell.length_c   1.000
_cell.angle_alpha   90.00
_cell.angle_beta   90.00
_cell.angle_gamma   90.00
#
_symmetry.space_group_name_H-M   'P 1'
#
loop_
_entity.id
_entity.type
_entity.pdbx_description
1 polymer ?
#
loop_
_entity_poly.entity_id
_entity_poly.type
_entity_poly.pdbx_seq_one_letter_code
_entity_poly.pdbx_strand_id
1 'polypeptide(L)'
;MCDRLCIIFSLKELQALIQLKETGTMIGPNYVELGTKLKPIQTYNASRKSPCPILLSEKHIYDGMPSKSTVLTIMQWGLSPSWEVDDKVKLKYRITHAKKEKLSKIKTFQTLLEKGHRCVLVCEGFYQFISTGNKLNKQAYFIHLQNMFNTRIEREIIRPCYIAALFDTLKQPDGRELYSFTII
;
A
#
# COMPACT_ATOMS: atom_id res chain seq x y z
N MET A 1 -7.29 -5.69 12.59
CA MET A 1 -7.09 -4.66 11.56
C MET A 1 -5.83 -3.93 11.95
N CYS A 2 -4.83 -3.96 11.07
CA CYS A 2 -3.54 -3.35 11.31
C CYS A 2 -3.62 -1.84 11.06
N ASP A 3 -3.67 -1.03 12.11
CA ASP A 3 -3.82 0.41 11.95
C ASP A 3 -2.47 1.16 11.91
N ARG A 4 -1.35 0.43 12.01
CA ARG A 4 0.01 0.98 11.95
C ARG A 4 0.91 0.10 11.09
N LEU A 5 1.75 0.73 10.28
CA LEU A 5 2.74 0.10 9.41
C LEU A 5 4.15 0.54 9.82
N CYS A 6 5.13 -0.35 9.67
CA CYS A 6 6.54 0.03 9.58
C CYS A 6 6.85 0.22 8.09
N ILE A 7 7.44 1.37 7.72
CA ILE A 7 7.85 1.71 6.36
C ILE A 7 9.22 2.37 6.48
N ILE A 8 10.31 1.61 6.46
CA ILE A 8 11.68 2.14 6.66
C ILE A 8 12.61 1.93 5.48
N PHE A 9 12.24 1.13 4.49
CA PHE A 9 12.97 1.02 3.23
C PHE A 9 12.87 2.33 2.46
N SER A 10 14.02 2.81 2.00
CA SER A 10 14.10 3.82 0.97
C SER A 10 13.61 3.27 -0.36
N LEU A 11 13.22 4.15 -1.29
CA LEU A 11 12.86 3.76 -2.64
C LEU A 11 13.97 2.95 -3.31
N LYS A 12 15.24 3.36 -3.14
CA LYS A 12 16.40 2.66 -3.72
C LYS A 12 16.54 1.24 -3.18
N GLU A 13 16.34 1.04 -1.88
CA GLU A 13 16.36 -0.29 -1.28
C GLU A 13 15.21 -1.16 -1.81
N LEU A 14 14.00 -0.62 -1.92
CA LEU A 14 12.87 -1.34 -2.50
C LEU A 14 13.12 -1.74 -3.96
N GLN A 15 13.69 -0.84 -4.77
CA GLN A 15 14.02 -1.14 -6.17
C GLN A 15 15.10 -2.22 -6.29
N ALA A 16 16.02 -2.31 -5.32
CA ALA A 16 17.03 -3.37 -5.30
C ALA A 16 16.49 -4.71 -4.76
N LEU A 17 15.61 -4.68 -3.75
CA LEU A 17 15.08 -5.86 -3.08
C LEU A 17 13.96 -6.54 -3.88
N ILE A 18 13.14 -5.77 -4.58
CA ILE A 18 12.01 -6.28 -5.34
C ILE A 18 12.52 -6.75 -6.70
N GLN A 19 12.46 -8.05 -6.93
CA GLN A 19 12.93 -8.67 -8.17
C GLN A 19 11.71 -9.17 -8.97
N LEU A 20 11.41 -8.51 -10.08
CA LEU A 20 10.34 -8.84 -11.01
C LEU A 20 10.91 -9.62 -12.19
N LYS A 21 10.22 -10.70 -12.59
CA LYS A 21 10.63 -11.51 -13.74
C LYS A 21 10.03 -10.94 -15.02
N GLU A 22 10.86 -10.38 -15.89
CA GLU A 22 10.46 -9.87 -17.21
C GLU A 22 11.27 -10.54 -18.31
N THR A 23 10.60 -11.24 -19.23
CA THR A 23 11.23 -11.92 -20.39
C THR A 23 12.41 -12.85 -20.05
N GLY A 24 12.47 -13.37 -18.82
CA GLY A 24 13.54 -14.26 -18.36
C GLY A 24 14.62 -13.58 -17.50
N THR A 25 14.64 -12.25 -17.44
CA THR A 25 15.55 -11.46 -16.61
C THR A 25 14.86 -11.00 -15.33
N MET A 26 15.62 -10.89 -14.24
CA MET A 26 15.13 -10.28 -13.00
C MET A 26 15.50 -8.80 -13.01
N ILE A 27 14.49 -7.93 -12.86
CA ILE A 27 14.68 -6.47 -12.82
C ILE A 27 13.98 -5.87 -11.60
N GLY A 28 14.52 -4.75 -11.13
CA GLY A 28 13.84 -3.91 -10.14
C GLY A 28 12.72 -3.09 -10.77
N PRO A 29 11.63 -2.77 -10.04
CA PRO A 29 10.59 -1.89 -10.55
C PRO A 29 11.11 -0.47 -10.77
N ASN A 30 10.72 0.16 -11.87
CA ASN A 30 10.94 1.60 -12.06
C ASN A 30 10.07 2.40 -11.08
N TYR A 31 10.57 3.54 -10.61
CA TYR A 31 9.80 4.46 -9.79
C TYR A 31 9.02 5.45 -10.66
N VAL A 32 7.72 5.57 -10.42
CA VAL A 32 6.85 6.54 -11.09
C VAL A 32 6.16 7.44 -10.06
N GLU A 33 6.32 8.75 -10.23
CA GLU A 33 5.58 9.75 -9.46
C GLU A 33 4.16 9.92 -10.03
N LEU A 34 3.14 9.84 -9.16
CA LEU A 34 1.74 9.95 -9.55
C LEU A 34 1.10 11.23 -9.05
N GLY A 35 0.19 11.80 -9.85
CA GLY A 35 -0.85 12.73 -9.43
C GLY A 35 -0.40 13.83 -8.47
N THR A 36 -0.85 13.79 -7.21
CA THR A 36 -0.52 14.78 -6.16
C THR A 36 0.95 14.84 -5.75
N LYS A 37 1.81 13.95 -6.26
CA LYS A 37 3.25 13.91 -6.00
C LYS A 37 3.58 13.73 -4.51
N LEU A 38 2.95 12.71 -3.91
CA LEU A 38 3.21 12.36 -2.52
C LEU A 38 4.68 11.97 -2.34
N LYS A 39 5.33 12.55 -1.32
CA LYS A 39 6.72 12.24 -1.01
C LYS A 39 6.81 10.90 -0.27
N PRO A 40 7.78 10.03 -0.62
CA PRO A 40 8.07 8.83 0.16
C PRO A 40 8.47 9.22 1.59
N ILE A 41 8.13 8.38 2.56
CA ILE A 41 8.53 8.55 3.96
C ILE A 41 9.25 7.30 4.45
N GLN A 42 10.12 7.49 5.44
CA GLN A 42 10.67 6.41 6.25
C GLN A 42 10.25 6.64 7.71
N THR A 43 9.47 5.73 8.27
CA THR A 43 8.94 5.79 9.63
C THR A 43 8.62 4.39 10.17
N TYR A 44 8.92 4.19 11.45
CA TYR A 44 8.52 2.99 12.19
C TYR A 44 7.03 2.98 12.57
N ASN A 45 6.28 4.06 12.31
CA ASN A 45 4.91 4.20 12.83
C ASN A 45 3.99 4.94 11.86
N ALA A 46 3.99 4.50 10.60
CA ALA A 46 3.07 5.00 9.59
C ALA A 46 1.63 4.74 10.01
N SER A 47 0.77 5.72 9.77
CA SER A 47 -0.62 5.72 10.22
C SER A 47 -1.55 6.08 9.06
N ARG A 48 -2.83 6.26 9.36
CA ARG A 48 -3.80 6.70 8.36
C ARG A 48 -3.30 7.96 7.67
N LYS A 49 -3.49 8.04 6.35
CA LYS A 49 -3.02 9.10 5.46
C LYS A 49 -1.52 9.15 5.19
N SER A 50 -0.73 8.25 5.78
CA SER A 50 0.68 8.14 5.42
C SER A 50 0.82 7.78 3.93
N PRO A 51 1.76 8.42 3.21
CA PRO A 51 2.21 7.92 1.92
C PRO A 51 2.92 6.57 2.10
N CYS A 52 2.58 5.59 1.26
CA CYS A 52 3.14 4.25 1.33
C CYS A 52 3.63 3.78 -0.04
N PRO A 53 4.70 2.97 -0.09
CA PRO A 53 5.19 2.40 -1.33
C PRO A 53 4.26 1.29 -1.82
N ILE A 54 3.84 1.41 -3.08
CA ILE A 54 2.88 0.54 -3.75
C ILE A 54 3.51 0.00 -5.02
N LEU A 55 3.34 -1.30 -5.27
CA LEU A 55 3.51 -1.87 -6.60
C LEU A 55 2.20 -1.77 -7.37
N LEU A 56 2.28 -1.24 -8.58
CA LEU A 56 1.14 -0.98 -9.46
C LEU A 56 1.44 -1.44 -10.89
N SER A 57 0.46 -2.01 -11.57
CA SER A 57 0.60 -2.32 -13.00
C SER A 57 0.64 -1.05 -13.85
N GLU A 58 1.59 -0.95 -14.77
CA GLU A 58 1.79 0.24 -15.62
C GLU A 58 0.59 0.57 -16.51
N LYS A 59 -0.28 -0.40 -16.82
CA LYS A 59 -1.53 -0.18 -17.57
C LYS A 59 -2.47 0.83 -16.89
N HIS A 60 -2.28 1.08 -15.60
CA HIS A 60 -3.07 2.06 -14.85
C HIS A 60 -2.46 3.47 -14.89
N ILE A 61 -1.35 3.65 -15.59
CA ILE A 61 -0.62 4.91 -15.73
C ILE A 61 -0.53 5.31 -17.20
N TYR A 62 -0.21 4.35 -18.08
CA TYR A 62 -0.02 4.59 -19.50
C TYR A 62 -0.95 3.70 -20.33
N ASP A 63 -1.61 4.30 -21.33
CA ASP A 63 -2.46 3.59 -22.26
C ASP A 63 -1.65 2.61 -23.13
N GLY A 64 -2.23 1.43 -23.39
CA GLY A 64 -1.61 0.41 -24.24
C GLY A 64 -0.50 -0.42 -23.60
N MET A 65 -0.14 -0.19 -22.33
CA MET A 65 0.88 -0.97 -21.64
C MET A 65 0.43 -2.40 -21.31
N PRO A 66 1.34 -3.39 -21.35
CA PRO A 66 1.01 -4.77 -21.01
C PRO A 66 0.71 -4.89 -19.51
N SER A 67 -0.30 -5.71 -19.16
CA SER A 67 -0.70 -5.90 -17.76
C SER A 67 0.37 -6.56 -16.86
N LYS A 68 1.48 -7.03 -17.41
CA LYS A 68 2.59 -7.65 -16.66
C LYS A 68 3.65 -6.65 -16.21
N SER A 69 3.71 -5.47 -16.81
CA SER A 69 4.66 -4.44 -16.40
C SER A 69 4.21 -3.81 -15.07
N THR A 70 5.14 -3.66 -14.13
CA THR A 70 4.89 -3.22 -12.75
C THR A 70 5.88 -2.15 -12.33
N VAL A 71 5.38 -1.08 -11.72
CA VAL A 71 6.17 0.03 -11.19
C VAL A 71 6.03 0.14 -9.67
N LEU A 72 7.02 0.78 -9.07
CA LEU A 72 6.97 1.27 -7.70
C LEU A 72 6.46 2.72 -7.71
N THR A 73 5.49 3.02 -6.86
CA THR A 73 4.93 4.36 -6.72
C THR A 73 4.54 4.64 -5.27
N ILE A 74 4.13 5.87 -4.97
CA ILE A 74 3.63 6.28 -3.66
C ILE A 74 2.14 6.59 -3.75
N MET A 75 1.34 5.96 -2.87
CA MET A 75 -0.07 6.25 -2.70
C MET A 75 -0.40 6.56 -1.24
N GLN A 76 -1.51 7.27 -1.01
CA GLN A 76 -1.96 7.57 0.35
C GLN A 76 -2.74 6.39 0.95
N TRP A 77 -2.36 5.93 2.15
CA TRP A 77 -3.13 4.92 2.88
C TRP A 77 -4.41 5.49 3.47
N GLY A 78 -5.54 4.88 3.13
CA GLY A 78 -6.88 5.37 3.43
C GLY A 78 -7.54 5.83 2.13
N LEU A 79 -8.30 4.91 1.54
CA LEU A 79 -8.97 5.07 0.26
C LEU A 79 -9.96 6.25 0.32
N SER A 80 -9.79 7.16 -0.64
CA SER A 80 -10.71 8.23 -1.00
C SER A 80 -11.37 7.84 -2.33
N PRO A 81 -12.65 7.42 -2.30
CA PRO A 81 -13.35 7.00 -3.51
C PRO A 81 -13.44 8.11 -4.56
N SER A 82 -13.39 7.75 -5.84
CA SER A 82 -13.48 8.66 -6.99
C SER A 82 -14.76 9.50 -7.06
N TRP A 83 -15.83 9.04 -6.43
CA TRP A 83 -17.11 9.77 -6.33
C TRP A 83 -17.18 10.73 -5.12
N GLU A 84 -16.12 10.87 -4.33
CA GLU A 84 -16.08 11.80 -3.19
C GLU A 84 -15.96 13.25 -3.72
N VAL A 85 -17.10 13.92 -3.96
CA VAL A 85 -17.15 15.21 -4.69
C VAL A 85 -16.93 16.44 -3.79
N ASP A 86 -16.98 16.33 -2.46
CA ASP A 86 -17.11 17.52 -1.61
C ASP A 86 -16.40 17.47 -0.25
N ASP A 87 -15.88 18.62 0.18
CA ASP A 87 -15.15 18.82 1.44
C ASP A 87 -16.02 18.59 2.68
N LYS A 88 -17.34 18.75 2.54
CA LYS A 88 -18.33 18.53 3.60
C LYS A 88 -18.73 17.07 3.77
N VAL A 89 -18.55 16.27 2.71
CA VAL A 89 -18.72 14.81 2.68
C VAL A 89 -17.37 14.11 2.72
N LYS A 90 -16.27 14.83 3.00
CA LYS A 90 -14.96 14.25 3.36
C LYS A 90 -15.21 13.18 4.39
N LEU A 91 -15.20 11.93 3.95
CA LEU A 91 -15.64 10.80 4.74
C LEU A 91 -14.89 10.87 6.05
N LYS A 92 -15.64 11.10 7.15
CA LYS A 92 -15.16 10.97 8.53
C LYS A 92 -14.46 9.62 8.79
N TYR A 93 -14.53 8.70 7.82
CA TYR A 93 -13.86 7.42 7.79
C TYR A 93 -13.25 7.17 6.40
N ARG A 94 -12.01 7.65 6.17
CA ARG A 94 -11.18 7.10 5.09
C ARG A 94 -11.05 5.59 5.28
N ILE A 95 -11.31 4.84 4.23
CA ILE A 95 -11.38 3.38 4.31
C ILE A 95 -9.95 2.84 4.31
N THR A 96 -9.45 2.46 5.49
CA THR A 96 -8.09 1.91 5.62
C THR A 96 -8.06 0.41 5.33
N HIS A 97 -9.16 -0.29 5.62
CA HIS A 97 -9.31 -1.72 5.42
C HIS A 97 -10.60 -2.09 4.67
N ALA A 98 -10.48 -3.03 3.74
CA ALA A 98 -11.55 -3.58 2.94
C ALA A 98 -11.72 -5.07 3.26
N LYS A 99 -12.49 -5.36 4.32
CA LYS A 99 -12.75 -6.73 4.77
C LYS A 99 -13.08 -7.65 3.59
N LYS A 100 -12.32 -8.73 3.44
CA LYS A 100 -12.49 -9.72 2.36
C LYS A 100 -13.95 -10.13 2.13
N GLU A 101 -14.72 -10.37 3.21
CA GLU A 101 -16.12 -10.82 3.13
C GLU A 101 -17.08 -9.75 2.58
N LYS A 102 -16.63 -8.49 2.54
CA LYS A 102 -17.40 -7.34 2.07
C LYS A 102 -16.98 -6.86 0.67
N LEU A 103 -15.90 -7.39 0.10
CA LEU A 103 -15.39 -6.96 -1.22
C LEU A 103 -16.45 -7.09 -2.31
N SER A 104 -17.21 -8.18 -2.32
CA SER A 104 -18.29 -8.42 -3.28
C SER A 104 -19.65 -7.86 -2.87
N LYS A 105 -19.75 -7.13 -1.75
CA LYS A 105 -21.01 -6.60 -1.22
C LYS A 105 -21.06 -5.08 -1.20
N ILE A 106 -19.92 -4.43 -1.08
CA ILE A 106 -19.81 -2.97 -1.08
C ILE A 106 -19.54 -2.50 -2.50
N LYS A 107 -20.45 -1.67 -3.04
CA LYS A 107 -20.40 -1.14 -4.41
C LYS A 107 -19.05 -0.51 -4.75
N THR A 108 -18.47 0.27 -3.84
CA THR A 108 -17.14 0.86 -4.04
C THR A 108 -16.11 -0.21 -4.37
N PHE A 109 -15.99 -1.27 -3.56
CA PHE A 109 -15.00 -2.33 -3.80
C PHE A 109 -15.31 -3.16 -5.04
N GLN A 110 -16.58 -3.45 -5.32
CA GLN A 110 -16.99 -4.13 -6.56
C GLN A 110 -16.51 -3.34 -7.79
N THR A 111 -16.77 -2.03 -7.85
CA THR A 111 -16.32 -1.18 -8.96
C THR A 111 -14.80 -1.15 -9.09
N LEU A 112 -14.05 -1.14 -7.97
CA LEU A 112 -12.58 -1.22 -8.02
C LEU A 112 -12.10 -2.55 -8.58
N LEU A 113 -12.73 -3.66 -8.18
CA LEU A 113 -12.40 -4.99 -8.68
C LEU A 113 -12.71 -5.15 -10.17
N GLU A 114 -13.87 -4.65 -10.62
CA GLU A 114 -14.29 -4.67 -12.02
C GLU A 114 -13.31 -3.90 -12.92
N LYS A 115 -12.85 -2.72 -12.47
CA LYS A 115 -11.82 -1.94 -13.15
C LYS A 115 -10.41 -2.53 -13.02
N GLY A 116 -10.24 -3.58 -12.22
CA GLY A 116 -8.96 -4.21 -11.96
C GLY A 116 -8.00 -3.35 -11.12
N HIS A 117 -8.50 -2.38 -10.35
CA HIS A 117 -7.71 -1.49 -9.48
C HIS A 117 -7.14 -2.24 -8.25
N ARG A 118 -6.27 -3.20 -8.52
CA ARG A 118 -5.52 -3.96 -7.52
C ARG A 118 -4.12 -3.40 -7.44
N CYS A 119 -3.61 -3.30 -6.23
CA CYS A 119 -2.23 -2.89 -5.99
C CYS A 119 -1.64 -3.71 -4.83
N VAL A 120 -0.34 -3.60 -4.62
CA VAL A 120 0.36 -4.30 -3.54
C VAL A 120 1.09 -3.28 -2.68
N LEU A 121 0.71 -3.20 -1.41
CA LEU A 121 1.47 -2.45 -0.42
C LEU A 121 2.77 -3.22 -0.12
N VAL A 122 3.89 -2.50 -0.15
CA VAL A 122 5.18 -3.01 0.29
C VAL A 122 5.56 -2.36 1.61
N CYS A 123 5.95 -3.13 2.60
CA CYS A 123 6.35 -2.63 3.92
C CYS A 123 7.21 -3.64 4.66
N GLU A 124 7.87 -3.28 5.76
CA GLU A 124 8.59 -4.24 6.60
C GLU A 124 7.62 -5.15 7.34
N GLY A 125 6.50 -4.58 7.77
CA GLY A 125 5.50 -5.26 8.57
C GLY A 125 4.49 -4.28 9.13
N PHE A 126 3.65 -4.79 10.04
CA PHE A 126 2.57 -4.02 10.63
C PHE A 126 2.43 -4.31 12.12
N TYR A 127 1.80 -3.40 12.84
CA TYR A 127 1.57 -3.57 14.27
C TYR A 127 0.13 -3.98 14.56
N GLN A 128 -0.02 -4.89 15.52
CA GLN A 128 -1.31 -5.33 16.02
C GLN A 128 -1.34 -5.26 17.55
N PHE A 129 -2.47 -4.78 18.07
CA PHE A 129 -2.72 -4.69 19.51
C PHE A 129 -3.62 -5.83 19.96
N ILE A 130 -3.08 -6.74 20.76
CA ILE A 130 -3.79 -7.93 21.26
C ILE A 130 -4.18 -7.70 22.72
N SER A 131 -5.44 -7.98 23.08
CA SER A 131 -5.91 -7.84 24.47
C SER A 131 -5.39 -9.00 25.31
N THR A 132 -4.84 -8.70 26.47
CA THR A 132 -4.20 -9.67 27.38
C THR A 132 -5.10 -10.08 28.56
N GLY A 133 -6.42 -10.07 28.37
CA GLY A 133 -7.42 -10.48 29.37
C GLY A 133 -8.33 -9.37 29.89
N ASN A 134 -7.89 -8.11 29.82
CA ASN A 134 -8.73 -6.92 30.03
C ASN A 134 -8.74 -6.06 28.75
N LYS A 135 -9.89 -5.52 28.33
CA LYS A 135 -10.04 -4.69 27.13
C LYS A 135 -9.17 -3.41 27.15
N LEU A 136 -8.83 -2.92 28.34
CA LEU A 136 -8.01 -1.72 28.54
C LEU A 136 -6.51 -1.98 28.36
N ASN A 137 -6.05 -3.21 28.58
CA ASN A 137 -4.64 -3.59 28.43
C ASN A 137 -4.44 -4.32 27.12
N LYS A 138 -3.73 -3.67 26.18
CA LYS A 138 -3.37 -4.28 24.90
C LYS A 138 -1.86 -4.27 24.73
N GLN A 139 -1.29 -5.44 24.44
CA GLN A 139 0.11 -5.58 24.07
C GLN A 139 0.26 -5.29 22.57
N ALA A 140 1.23 -4.45 22.22
CA ALA A 140 1.61 -4.22 20.83
C ALA A 140 2.55 -5.32 20.35
N TYR A 141 2.27 -5.86 19.18
CA TYR A 141 3.12 -6.81 18.47
C TYR A 141 3.49 -6.24 17.12
N PHE A 142 4.76 -6.38 16.75
CA PHE A 142 5.22 -6.16 15.38
C PHE A 142 5.17 -7.49 14.64
N ILE A 143 4.44 -7.54 13.53
CA ILE A 143 4.28 -8.73 12.69
C ILE A 143 4.97 -8.45 11.37
N HIS A 144 5.95 -9.28 11.04
CA HIS A 144 6.77 -9.20 9.83
C HIS A 144 7.10 -10.60 9.32
N LEU A 145 7.58 -10.68 8.07
CA LEU A 145 8.10 -11.92 7.53
C LEU A 145 9.40 -12.31 8.24
N GLN A 146 9.61 -13.61 8.42
CA GLN A 146 10.86 -14.13 8.96
C GLN A 146 12.02 -13.73 8.02
N ASN A 147 13.08 -13.20 8.62
CA ASN A 147 14.26 -12.73 7.90
C ASN A 147 14.95 -13.92 7.20
N MET A 148 15.52 -13.65 6.03
CA MET A 148 16.46 -14.58 5.43
C MET A 148 17.82 -14.34 6.09
N PHE A 149 18.46 -15.43 6.51
CA PHE A 149 19.73 -15.54 7.26
C PHE A 149 19.62 -15.57 8.79
N ASN A 150 20.15 -16.66 9.35
CA ASN A 150 20.23 -16.98 10.78
C ASN A 150 21.71 -17.12 11.18
N THR A 151 22.56 -16.16 10.77
CA THR A 151 24.00 -16.19 11.05
C THR A 151 24.42 -14.90 11.75
N ARG A 152 25.09 -15.09 12.88
CA ARG A 152 25.36 -14.16 14.00
C ARG A 152 26.05 -12.83 13.68
N ILE A 153 26.33 -12.47 12.44
CA ILE A 153 27.04 -11.25 12.08
C ILE A 153 26.44 -10.76 10.76
N GLU A 154 26.21 -9.45 10.66
CA GLU A 154 25.53 -8.70 9.60
C GLU A 154 24.04 -8.46 9.84
N ARG A 155 23.61 -7.20 9.65
CA ARG A 155 22.28 -6.70 9.97
C ARG A 155 21.22 -7.63 9.36
N GLU A 156 20.28 -8.10 10.18
CA GLU A 156 19.13 -8.85 9.69
C GLU A 156 18.46 -8.07 8.56
N ILE A 157 18.52 -8.61 7.33
CA ILE A 157 17.82 -8.02 6.20
C ILE A 157 16.35 -8.36 6.38
N ILE A 158 15.58 -7.36 6.80
CA ILE A 158 14.13 -7.50 6.89
C ILE A 158 13.60 -7.83 5.50
N ARG A 159 12.81 -8.89 5.38
CA ARG A 159 12.20 -9.24 4.10
C ARG A 159 10.95 -8.37 3.90
N PRO A 160 10.78 -7.69 2.76
CA PRO A 160 9.56 -6.91 2.51
C PRO A 160 8.32 -7.79 2.55
N CYS A 161 7.31 -7.36 3.31
CA CYS A 161 5.95 -7.86 3.25
C CYS A 161 5.26 -7.29 2.01
N TYR A 162 4.51 -8.14 1.31
CA TYR A 162 3.67 -7.77 0.17
C TYR A 162 2.21 -7.99 0.54
N ILE A 163 1.45 -6.91 0.67
CA ILE A 163 0.08 -6.94 1.19
C ILE A 163 -0.90 -6.55 0.09
N ALA A 164 -1.91 -7.39 -0.14
CA ALA A 164 -2.94 -7.16 -1.15
C ALA A 164 -3.80 -5.93 -0.79
N ALA A 165 -4.00 -5.06 -1.77
CA ALA A 165 -4.74 -3.82 -1.60
C ALA A 165 -5.59 -3.49 -2.85
N LEU A 166 -6.57 -2.61 -2.65
CA LEU A 166 -7.32 -1.95 -3.72
C LEU A 166 -7.00 -0.46 -3.71
N PHE A 167 -6.99 0.15 -4.90
CA PHE A 167 -6.78 1.59 -5.04
C PHE A 167 -7.93 2.27 -5.78
N ASP A 168 -8.05 3.58 -5.61
CA ASP A 168 -8.91 4.44 -6.43
C ASP A 168 -8.21 5.79 -6.62
N THR A 169 -8.69 6.54 -7.61
CA THR A 169 -8.14 7.83 -8.01
C THR A 169 -9.20 8.91 -7.85
N LEU A 170 -8.97 9.84 -6.93
CA LEU A 170 -9.85 10.98 -6.70
C LEU A 170 -9.28 12.23 -7.40
N LYS A 171 -10.07 12.86 -8.28
CA LYS A 171 -9.72 14.16 -8.86
C LYS A 171 -9.91 15.26 -7.82
N GLN A 172 -8.85 16.04 -7.59
CA GLN A 172 -8.86 17.16 -6.65
C GLN A 172 -9.28 18.45 -7.34
N PRO A 173 -9.73 19.47 -6.57
CA PRO A 173 -10.15 20.77 -7.13
C PRO A 173 -9.06 21.50 -7.93
N ASP A 174 -7.78 21.23 -7.63
CA ASP A 174 -6.63 21.79 -8.34
C ASP A 174 -6.27 21.03 -9.63
N GLY A 175 -7.10 20.06 -10.04
CA GLY A 175 -6.91 19.24 -11.22
C GLY A 175 -5.96 18.05 -11.03
N ARG A 176 -5.28 17.93 -9.89
CA ARG A 176 -4.40 16.77 -9.61
C ARG A 176 -5.21 15.56 -9.19
N GLU A 177 -4.61 14.39 -9.36
CA GLU A 177 -5.22 13.13 -8.98
C GLU A 177 -4.61 12.59 -7.68
N LEU A 178 -5.45 12.31 -6.68
CA LEU A 178 -5.05 11.63 -5.46
C LEU A 178 -5.21 10.13 -5.65
N TYR A 179 -4.09 9.43 -5.76
CA TYR A 179 -4.04 7.98 -5.70
C TYR A 179 -4.04 7.54 -4.23
N SER A 180 -5.02 6.74 -3.87
CA SER A 180 -5.19 6.25 -2.49
C SER A 180 -5.59 4.79 -2.47
N PHE A 181 -5.31 4.10 -1.37
CA PHE A 181 -5.53 2.66 -1.28
C PHE A 181 -6.09 2.20 0.07
N THR A 182 -6.65 1.00 0.07
CA THR A 182 -7.11 0.26 1.24
C THR A 182 -6.54 -1.15 1.23
N ILE A 183 -6.13 -1.63 2.41
CA ILE A 183 -5.62 -2.99 2.62
C ILE A 183 -6.80 -3.97 2.69
N ILE A 184 -6.70 -5.15 2.10
CA ILE A 184 -7.73 -6.20 2.19
C ILE A 184 -7.64 -6.95 3.52
#